data_AF-A0A7K1FYM4-F1
#
_entry.id   AF-A0A7K1FYM4-F1
#
_cell.length_a   1.000
_cell.length_b   1.000
_cell.length_c   1.000
_cell.angle_alpha   90.00
_cell.angle_beta   90.00
_cell.angle_gamma   90.00
#
_symmetry.space_group_name_H-M   'P 1'
#
loop_
_entity.id
_entity.type
_entity.pdbx_description
1 polymer ?
#
loop_
_entity_poly.entity_id
_entity_poly.type
_entity_poly.pdbx_seq_one_letter_code
_entity_poly.pdbx_strand_id
1 'polypeptide(L)'
;MRNLVLIFAVAGQLISCNSKKNEQIIKPLSKENPVIAKDSLIKVNIYEGLLPCADCSGIETVLKIYQGDGTIESYKFELTTIYKGKQPEKTFTQKGNFNYERGLENDPDGTIYVLNWDKPESDRIYYGYKSENPKKMYLLTNKREIIKSELNYFLTLKK
;
A
#
# COMPACT_ATOMS: atom_id res chain seq x y z
N MET A 1 -33.69 51.40 32.63
CA MET A 1 -35.06 51.47 32.07
C MET A 1 -35.27 50.19 31.28
N ARG A 2 -35.73 49.12 31.93
CA ARG A 2 -37.15 48.71 32.09
C ARG A 2 -37.85 48.53 30.75
N ASN A 3 -38.10 47.25 30.44
CA ASN A 3 -39.29 46.63 29.82
C ASN A 3 -38.78 45.38 29.08
N LEU A 4 -38.70 44.19 29.67
CA LEU A 4 -39.74 43.34 30.29
C LEU A 4 -40.75 42.77 29.28
N VAL A 5 -40.74 41.42 29.17
CA VAL A 5 -41.89 40.49 28.93
C VAL A 5 -42.35 40.32 27.47
N LEU A 6 -42.68 39.14 26.92
CA LEU A 6 -42.67 37.71 27.32
C LEU A 6 -43.15 36.87 26.08
N ILE A 7 -42.66 35.61 26.00
CA ILE A 7 -43.45 34.37 25.74
C ILE A 7 -43.66 33.81 24.30
N PHE A 8 -43.05 32.62 24.14
CA PHE A 8 -43.47 31.34 23.53
C PHE A 8 -43.64 31.20 22.01
N ALA A 9 -42.82 30.30 21.44
CA ALA A 9 -43.32 29.00 20.97
C ALA A 9 -42.14 28.01 20.81
N VAL A 10 -42.08 27.02 21.71
CA VAL A 10 -41.27 25.82 21.51
C VAL A 10 -42.09 24.87 20.64
N ALA A 11 -41.60 24.58 19.44
CA ALA A 11 -42.02 23.43 18.66
C ALA A 11 -40.75 22.70 18.20
N GLY A 12 -40.34 21.71 18.99
CA GLY A 12 -39.36 20.74 18.55
C GLY A 12 -40.06 19.67 17.74
N GLN A 13 -39.54 19.36 16.55
CA GLN A 13 -39.66 18.02 15.96
C GLN A 13 -38.36 17.68 15.24
N LEU A 14 -37.76 16.60 15.71
CA LEU A 14 -36.54 15.98 15.22
C LEU A 14 -36.82 15.36 13.85
N ILE A 15 -36.05 15.75 12.83
CA ILE A 15 -36.03 15.05 11.54
C ILE A 15 -35.15 13.80 11.74
N SER A 16 -35.79 12.68 12.02
CA SER A 16 -35.18 11.35 11.99
C SER A 16 -35.63 10.63 10.73
N CYS A 17 -34.72 10.44 9.77
CA CYS A 17 -34.90 9.58 8.62
C CYS A 17 -34.90 8.11 9.08
N ASN A 18 -36.08 7.49 9.14
CA ASN A 18 -36.23 6.07 9.35
C ASN A 18 -36.46 5.38 7.99
N SER A 19 -35.40 4.83 7.40
CA SER A 19 -35.51 3.98 6.21
C SER A 19 -36.14 2.65 6.62
N LYS A 20 -37.28 2.33 5.99
CA LYS A 20 -38.07 1.10 6.17
C LYS A 20 -37.18 -0.14 6.20
N LYS A 21 -37.10 -0.80 7.35
CA LYS A 21 -36.62 -2.17 7.50
C LYS A 21 -37.84 -3.09 7.33
N ASN A 22 -37.85 -3.87 6.26
CA ASN A 22 -38.80 -4.96 6.05
C ASN A 22 -38.31 -6.16 6.87
N GLU A 23 -39.10 -6.59 7.85
CA GLU A 23 -38.91 -7.87 8.53
C GLU A 23 -39.65 -8.95 7.73
N GLN A 24 -38.90 -9.89 7.18
CA GLN A 24 -39.44 -11.21 6.86
C GLN A 24 -38.80 -12.25 7.78
N ILE A 25 -39.66 -12.81 8.61
CA ILE A 25 -39.45 -13.97 9.46
C ILE A 25 -39.26 -15.19 8.56
N ILE A 26 -38.10 -15.85 8.64
CA ILE A 26 -37.98 -17.28 8.31
C ILE A 26 -37.14 -17.97 9.39
N LYS A 27 -37.74 -19.02 9.96
CA LYS A 27 -37.22 -19.95 10.99
C LYS A 27 -35.87 -20.59 10.60
N PRO A 28 -35.11 -21.14 11.58
CA PRO A 28 -33.79 -21.68 11.35
C PRO A 28 -33.82 -23.12 10.81
N LEU A 29 -32.67 -23.46 10.18
CA LEU A 29 -32.01 -24.77 10.11
C LEU A 29 -32.11 -25.59 8.81
N SER A 30 -30.89 -25.87 8.32
CA SER A 30 -30.47 -26.87 7.33
C SER A 30 -30.70 -26.54 5.85
N LYS A 31 -29.61 -26.24 5.14
CA LYS A 31 -28.85 -27.21 4.34
C LYS A 31 -27.64 -26.52 3.72
N GLU A 32 -26.57 -27.30 3.58
CA GLU A 32 -25.27 -26.93 3.04
C GLU A 32 -25.36 -26.03 1.80
N ASN A 33 -24.61 -24.93 1.85
CA ASN A 33 -23.84 -24.44 0.72
C ASN A 33 -22.70 -23.59 1.28
N PRO A 34 -21.45 -23.78 0.82
CA PRO A 34 -20.37 -22.89 1.19
C PRO A 34 -20.71 -21.53 0.60
N VAL A 35 -20.92 -20.53 1.47
CA VAL A 35 -20.77 -19.13 1.07
C VAL A 35 -19.34 -19.04 0.59
N ILE A 36 -19.15 -19.07 -0.73
CA ILE A 36 -17.89 -18.75 -1.37
C ILE A 36 -17.57 -17.34 -0.88
N ALA A 37 -16.73 -17.26 0.15
CA ALA A 37 -16.04 -16.04 0.49
C ALA A 37 -15.45 -15.57 -0.84
N LYS A 38 -15.89 -14.39 -1.27
CA LYS A 38 -15.38 -13.72 -2.45
C LYS A 38 -13.89 -13.49 -2.18
N ASP A 39 -13.08 -14.48 -2.50
CA ASP A 39 -11.64 -14.41 -2.50
C ASP A 39 -11.30 -13.45 -3.63
N SER A 40 -11.35 -12.15 -3.31
CA SER A 40 -10.79 -11.10 -4.15
C SER A 40 -9.34 -11.50 -4.33
N LEU A 41 -9.02 -12.13 -5.46
CA LEU A 41 -7.69 -12.60 -5.81
C LEU A 41 -6.69 -11.47 -5.57
N ILE A 42 -6.00 -11.51 -4.42
CA ILE A 42 -5.02 -10.49 -4.07
C ILE A 42 -3.88 -10.65 -5.07
N LYS A 43 -3.81 -9.76 -6.05
CA LYS A 43 -2.71 -9.75 -6.99
C LYS A 43 -1.44 -9.33 -6.25
N VAL A 44 -0.44 -10.21 -6.27
CA VAL A 44 0.86 -9.99 -5.65
C VAL A 44 1.92 -9.99 -6.74
N ASN A 45 2.63 -8.87 -6.87
CA ASN A 45 3.86 -8.82 -7.67
C ASN A 45 5.05 -9.00 -6.72
N ILE A 46 5.98 -9.88 -7.07
CA ILE A 46 7.19 -10.14 -6.29
C ILE A 46 8.38 -9.71 -7.12
N TYR A 47 9.17 -8.77 -6.61
CA TYR A 47 10.43 -8.34 -7.22
C TYR A 47 11.59 -8.82 -6.35
N GLU A 48 12.64 -9.34 -6.96
CA GLU A 48 13.81 -9.83 -6.25
C GLU A 48 15.12 -9.41 -6.93
N GLY A 49 16.19 -9.29 -6.16
CA GLY A 49 17.51 -8.91 -6.65
C GLY A 49 18.56 -8.85 -5.55
N LEU A 50 19.84 -8.83 -5.95
CA LEU A 50 20.97 -8.64 -5.04
C LEU A 50 21.48 -7.20 -5.18
N LEU A 51 21.13 -6.35 -4.23
CA LEU A 51 21.54 -4.94 -4.26
C LEU A 51 22.98 -4.77 -3.74
N PRO A 52 23.71 -3.73 -4.20
CA PRO A 52 25.07 -3.47 -3.77
C PRO A 52 25.14 -3.14 -2.28
N CYS A 53 26.24 -3.53 -1.65
CA CYS A 53 26.50 -3.32 -0.23
C CYS A 53 27.92 -2.76 -0.05
N ALA A 54 28.08 -1.77 0.84
CA ALA A 54 29.36 -1.12 1.05
C ALA A 54 30.39 -2.03 1.73
N ASP A 55 29.95 -2.88 2.67
CA ASP A 55 30.82 -3.65 3.55
C ASP A 55 30.38 -5.12 3.68
N CYS A 56 29.60 -5.60 2.71
CA CYS A 56 29.11 -6.96 2.66
C CYS A 56 29.01 -7.45 1.21
N SER A 57 28.74 -8.73 0.99
CA SER A 57 28.75 -9.31 -0.37
C SER A 57 27.55 -8.89 -1.22
N GLY A 58 26.54 -8.26 -0.60
CA GLY A 58 25.32 -7.80 -1.24
C GLY A 58 24.12 -7.89 -0.30
N ILE A 59 23.03 -7.25 -0.68
CA ILE A 59 21.76 -7.26 0.06
C ILE A 59 20.73 -8.00 -0.79
N GLU A 60 20.50 -9.27 -0.46
CA GLU A 60 19.44 -10.05 -1.11
C GLU A 60 18.11 -9.42 -0.70
N THR A 61 17.37 -8.90 -1.68
CA THR A 61 16.20 -8.05 -1.47
C THR A 61 15.01 -8.65 -2.19
N VAL A 62 13.90 -8.80 -1.46
CA VAL A 62 12.61 -9.26 -1.99
C VAL A 62 11.55 -8.24 -1.61
N LEU A 63 10.89 -7.67 -2.61
CA LEU A 63 9.79 -6.72 -2.44
C LEU A 63 8.50 -7.31 -3.01
N LYS A 64 7.53 -7.55 -2.13
CA LYS A 64 6.18 -7.97 -2.48
C LYS A 64 5.24 -6.77 -2.46
N ILE A 65 4.48 -6.59 -3.54
CA ILE A 65 3.47 -5.54 -3.71
C ILE A 65 2.10 -6.21 -3.77
N TYR A 66 1.25 -5.93 -2.79
CA TYR A 66 -0.11 -6.45 -2.69
C TYR A 66 -1.08 -5.37 -3.16
N GLN A 67 -1.76 -5.57 -4.29
CA GLN A 67 -2.71 -4.60 -4.85
C GLN A 67 -4.13 -4.74 -4.29
N GLY A 68 -4.37 -5.77 -3.47
CA GLY A 68 -5.63 -5.95 -2.75
C GLY A 68 -6.87 -5.93 -3.66
N ASP A 69 -7.91 -5.23 -3.22
CA ASP A 69 -9.19 -5.05 -3.91
C ASP A 69 -9.24 -3.80 -4.82
N GLY A 70 -8.12 -3.12 -5.02
CA GLY A 70 -8.02 -1.90 -5.82
C GLY A 70 -8.23 -0.61 -5.04
N THR A 71 -8.63 -0.65 -3.77
CA THR A 71 -8.66 0.53 -2.89
C THR A 71 -7.26 0.86 -2.35
N ILE A 72 -6.98 2.14 -2.08
CA ILE A 72 -5.68 2.57 -1.52
C ILE A 72 -5.42 1.90 -0.15
N GLU A 73 -6.47 1.64 0.64
CA GLU A 73 -6.35 1.00 1.95
C GLU A 73 -5.86 -0.45 1.88
N SER A 74 -6.11 -1.13 0.76
CA SER A 74 -5.70 -2.51 0.52
C SER A 74 -4.30 -2.63 -0.09
N TYR A 75 -3.66 -1.50 -0.45
CA TYR A 75 -2.30 -1.48 -0.97
C TYR A 75 -1.27 -1.65 0.16
N LYS A 76 -0.68 -2.85 0.22
CA LYS A 76 0.35 -3.21 1.21
C LYS A 76 1.63 -3.63 0.52
N PHE A 77 2.74 -3.53 1.24
CA PHE A 77 4.01 -4.11 0.81
C PHE A 77 4.65 -4.95 1.91
N GLU A 78 5.53 -5.85 1.50
CA GLU A 78 6.50 -6.54 2.37
C GLU A 78 7.87 -6.48 1.69
N LEU A 79 8.84 -5.84 2.35
CA LEU A 79 10.22 -5.71 1.91
C LEU A 79 11.11 -6.51 2.85
N THR A 80 11.76 -7.56 2.33
CA THR A 80 12.73 -8.37 3.06
C THR A 80 14.12 -8.15 2.50
N THR A 81 15.09 -7.90 3.38
CA THR A 81 16.50 -7.70 3.03
C THR A 81 17.39 -8.61 3.87
N ILE A 82 18.32 -9.32 3.23
CA ILE A 82 19.30 -10.20 3.88
C ILE A 82 20.70 -9.70 3.53
N TYR A 83 21.47 -9.29 4.54
CA TYR A 83 22.84 -8.82 4.38
C TYR A 83 23.80 -10.00 4.29
N LYS A 84 24.31 -10.31 3.09
CA LYS A 84 25.13 -11.48 2.80
C LYS A 84 26.60 -11.25 3.14
N GLY A 85 27.33 -12.33 3.46
CA GLY A 85 28.78 -12.27 3.69
C GLY A 85 29.20 -11.80 5.08
N LYS A 86 28.25 -11.56 5.98
CA LYS A 86 28.49 -11.36 7.42
C LYS A 86 27.81 -12.50 8.18
N GLN A 87 28.51 -13.10 9.13
CA GLN A 87 27.96 -14.16 9.98
C GLN A 87 27.72 -13.64 11.41
N PRO A 88 26.55 -13.89 12.01
CA PRO A 88 25.36 -14.45 11.37
C PRO A 88 24.78 -13.51 10.31
N GLU A 89 24.15 -14.06 9.27
CA GLU A 89 23.42 -13.25 8.30
C GLU A 89 22.29 -12.48 9.01
N LYS A 90 22.15 -11.20 8.67
CA LYS A 90 21.11 -10.35 9.25
C LYS A 90 19.96 -10.19 8.28
N THR A 91 18.77 -10.60 8.71
CA THR A 91 17.52 -10.46 7.96
C THR A 91 16.66 -9.38 8.59
N PHE A 92 16.12 -8.49 7.76
CA PHE A 92 15.15 -7.48 8.15
C PHE A 92 13.92 -7.59 7.26
N THR A 93 12.74 -7.51 7.84
CA THR A 93 11.47 -7.46 7.11
C THR A 93 10.69 -6.24 7.55
N GLN A 94 10.35 -5.39 6.59
CA GLN A 94 9.46 -4.24 6.79
C GLN A 94 8.14 -4.49 6.07
N LYS A 95 7.03 -4.13 6.70
CA LYS A 95 5.69 -4.17 6.12
C LYS A 95 5.01 -2.83 6.33
N GLY A 96 4.18 -2.43 5.38
CA GLY A 96 3.47 -1.16 5.47
C GLY A 96 2.51 -0.95 4.31
N ASN A 97 2.07 0.30 4.18
CA ASN A 97 1.25 0.76 3.05
C ASN A 97 2.14 1.35 1.96
N PHE A 98 1.65 1.37 0.73
CA PHE A 98 2.29 2.15 -0.33
C PHE A 98 1.27 2.99 -1.08
N ASN A 99 1.75 4.07 -1.68
CA ASN A 99 1.04 4.80 -2.73
C ASN A 99 1.89 4.78 -4.00
N TYR A 100 1.34 5.20 -5.13
CA TYR A 100 2.11 5.38 -6.35
C TYR A 100 2.00 6.79 -6.93
N GLU A 101 3.09 7.25 -7.52
CA GLU A 101 3.19 8.48 -8.30
C GLU A 101 3.43 8.10 -9.77
N ARG A 102 2.96 8.93 -10.71
CA ARG A 102 3.19 8.74 -12.15
C ARG A 102 4.39 9.58 -12.60
N GLY A 103 5.18 9.04 -13.50
CA GLY A 103 6.37 9.64 -14.07
C GLY A 103 7.67 9.11 -13.43
N LEU A 104 8.69 8.89 -14.24
CA LEU A 104 10.05 8.56 -13.79
C LEU A 104 11.07 9.10 -14.80
N GLU A 105 11.90 10.05 -14.38
CA GLU A 105 12.85 10.76 -15.26
C GLU A 105 12.14 11.38 -16.49
N ASN A 106 12.52 10.97 -17.70
CA ASN A 106 11.96 11.42 -18.97
C ASN A 106 10.74 10.59 -19.44
N ASP A 107 10.29 9.63 -18.63
CA ASP A 107 9.15 8.77 -18.94
C ASP A 107 7.91 9.22 -18.15
N PRO A 108 6.94 9.91 -18.79
CA PRO A 108 5.72 10.38 -18.12
C PRO A 108 4.75 9.25 -17.76
N ASP A 109 4.97 8.03 -18.25
CA ASP A 109 4.14 6.86 -17.98
C ASP A 109 4.81 5.89 -16.99
N GLY A 110 6.01 6.23 -16.53
CA GLY A 110 6.70 5.52 -15.46
C GLY A 110 5.87 5.48 -14.16
N THR A 111 6.18 4.54 -13.29
CA THR A 111 5.50 4.40 -11.99
C THR A 111 6.53 4.43 -10.87
N ILE A 112 6.23 5.20 -9.82
CA ILE A 112 7.02 5.26 -8.59
C ILE A 112 6.17 4.74 -7.45
N TYR A 113 6.61 3.69 -6.78
CA TYR A 113 6.08 3.21 -5.51
C TYR A 113 6.71 3.99 -4.36
N VAL A 114 5.84 4.64 -3.58
CA VAL A 114 6.18 5.33 -2.33
C VAL A 114 5.80 4.41 -1.17
N LEU A 115 6.77 3.65 -0.66
CA LEU A 115 6.57 2.78 0.50
C LEU A 115 6.51 3.61 1.79
N ASN A 116 5.62 3.24 2.72
CA ASN A 116 5.33 3.98 3.94
C ASN A 116 4.89 5.44 3.67
N TRP A 117 4.03 5.65 2.67
CA TRP A 117 3.60 6.98 2.24
C TRP A 117 2.97 7.83 3.37
N ASP A 118 2.43 7.18 4.38
CA ASP A 118 1.80 7.75 5.58
C ASP A 118 2.81 8.10 6.71
N LYS A 119 4.10 7.84 6.49
CA LYS A 119 5.20 8.15 7.42
C LYS A 119 5.97 9.43 7.00
N PRO A 120 6.77 10.01 7.90
CA PRO A 120 7.69 11.09 7.56
C PRO A 120 8.59 10.71 6.38
N GLU A 121 9.02 11.69 5.59
CA GLU A 121 9.79 11.46 4.36
C GLU A 121 11.10 10.69 4.59
N SER A 122 11.71 10.84 5.77
CA SER A 122 12.92 10.09 6.19
C SER A 122 12.73 8.57 6.24
N ASP A 123 11.48 8.11 6.39
CA ASP A 123 11.15 6.70 6.59
C ASP A 123 10.56 6.08 5.31
N ARG A 124 10.42 6.88 4.25
CA ARG A 124 9.89 6.46 2.95
C ARG A 124 10.99 5.82 2.13
N ILE A 125 10.60 4.79 1.39
CA ILE A 125 11.47 4.10 0.43
C ILE A 125 10.81 4.20 -0.94
N TYR A 126 11.62 4.53 -1.94
CA TYR A 126 11.15 4.77 -3.29
C TYR A 126 11.67 3.70 -4.23
N TYR A 127 10.76 3.03 -4.91
CA TYR A 127 11.06 2.13 -6.01
C TYR A 127 10.33 2.60 -7.25
N GLY A 128 10.85 2.41 -8.45
CA GLY A 128 10.12 2.77 -9.66
C GLY A 128 10.53 1.97 -10.87
N TYR A 129 9.66 1.94 -11.88
CA TYR A 129 9.95 1.33 -13.17
C TYR A 129 9.57 2.28 -14.30
N LYS A 130 10.28 2.15 -15.43
CA LYS A 130 9.90 2.78 -16.69
C LYS A 130 8.79 1.96 -17.35
N SER A 131 7.84 2.62 -17.99
CA SER A 131 6.69 2.04 -18.69
C SER A 131 7.10 1.02 -19.75
N GLU A 132 8.25 1.23 -20.41
CA GLU A 132 8.83 0.29 -21.38
C GLU A 132 9.25 -1.06 -20.77
N ASN A 133 9.54 -1.09 -19.47
CA ASN A 133 10.01 -2.29 -18.78
C ASN A 133 9.53 -2.36 -17.32
N PRO A 134 8.24 -2.69 -17.09
CA PRO A 134 7.68 -2.79 -15.74
C PRO A 134 8.25 -3.95 -14.93
N LYS A 135 9.01 -4.86 -15.56
CA LYS A 135 9.66 -5.99 -14.88
C LYS A 135 10.94 -5.58 -14.16
N LYS A 136 11.51 -4.41 -14.49
CA LYS A 136 12.76 -3.92 -13.88
C LYS A 136 12.44 -2.74 -12.98
N MET A 137 12.57 -2.95 -11.67
CA MET A 137 12.21 -1.95 -10.66
C MET A 137 13.45 -1.42 -9.96
N TYR A 138 13.75 -0.14 -10.18
CA TYR A 138 14.90 0.56 -9.65
C TYR A 138 14.66 1.00 -8.20
N LEU A 139 15.68 0.86 -7.35
CA LEU A 139 15.73 1.61 -6.10
C LEU A 139 16.05 3.08 -6.44
N LEU A 140 15.27 4.01 -5.90
CA LEU A 140 15.40 5.43 -6.19
C LEU A 140 16.01 6.18 -4.99
N THR A 141 16.55 7.37 -5.27
CA THR A 141 16.96 8.32 -4.23
C THR A 141 15.74 8.90 -3.51
N ASN A 142 15.96 9.62 -2.42
CA ASN A 142 14.92 10.40 -1.75
C ASN A 142 14.28 11.48 -2.64
N LYS A 143 14.96 11.89 -3.72
CA LYS A 143 14.45 12.80 -4.74
C LYS A 143 13.67 12.12 -5.86
N ARG A 144 13.41 10.80 -5.74
CA ARG A 144 12.69 9.98 -6.74
C ARG A 144 13.46 9.83 -8.06
N GLU A 145 14.78 9.90 -8.00
CA GLU A 145 15.67 9.76 -9.16
C GLU A 145 16.30 8.36 -9.17
N ILE A 146 16.56 7.82 -10.37
CA ILE A 146 17.32 6.57 -10.49
C ILE A 146 18.75 6.80 -10.00
N ILE A 147 19.26 5.88 -9.18
CA ILE A 147 20.64 5.93 -8.68
C ILE A 147 21.60 5.77 -9.86
N LYS A 148 22.40 6.80 -10.14
CA LYS A 148 23.44 6.79 -11.18
C LYS A 148 24.72 6.19 -10.61
N SER A 149 24.99 4.93 -10.95
CA SER A 149 26.15 4.17 -10.50
C SER A 149 26.49 3.08 -11.51
N GLU A 150 27.74 2.62 -11.52
CA GLU A 150 28.18 1.40 -12.22
C GLU A 150 27.60 0.12 -11.57
N LEU A 151 27.07 0.22 -10.35
CA LEU A 151 26.49 -0.89 -9.61
C LEU A 151 24.99 -1.04 -9.86
N ASN A 152 24.48 -2.26 -9.69
CA ASN A 152 23.11 -2.62 -10.05
C ASN A 152 22.09 -2.33 -8.92
N TYR A 153 21.46 -1.17 -8.91
CA TYR A 153 20.40 -0.82 -7.94
C TYR A 153 18.98 -1.10 -8.45
N PHE A 154 18.69 -2.34 -8.84
CA PHE A 154 17.36 -2.74 -9.30
C PHE A 154 16.98 -4.16 -8.89
N LEU A 155 15.68 -4.41 -8.84
CA LEU A 155 15.03 -5.70 -8.65
C LEU A 155 14.34 -6.12 -9.96
N THR A 156 14.12 -7.42 -10.12
CA THR A 156 13.42 -7.99 -11.27
C THR A 156 12.14 -8.69 -10.83
N LEU A 157 11.06 -8.51 -11.57
CA LEU A 157 9.80 -9.22 -11.35
C LEU A 157 10.05 -10.73 -11.48
N LYS A 158 9.73 -11.46 -10.41
CA LYS A 158 9.73 -12.92 -10.37
C LYS A 158 8.64 -13.45 -11.29
N LYS A 159 9.01 -14.36 -12.19
CA LYS A 159 8.10 -15.02 -13.14
C LYS A 159 7.22 -16.05 -12.44
#